data_AF-V2XIY6-F1
#
_entry.id   AF-V2XIY6-F1
#
_cell.length_a   1.000
_cell.length_b   1.000
_cell.length_c   1.000
_cell.angle_alpha   90.00
_cell.angle_beta   90.00
_cell.angle_gamma   90.00
#
_symmetry.space_group_name_H-M   'P 1'
#
loop_
_entity.id
_entity.type
_entity.pdbx_description
1 polymer ?
#
loop_
_entity_poly.entity_id
_entity_poly.type
_entity_poly.pdbx_seq_one_letter_code
_entity_poly.pdbx_strand_id
1 'polypeptide(L)'
;KVVTQNDIIETAYNRYTINKVSTSKKLGDFNYSDDLGHVDKDGNAIDGYSYFIVNISLECLDVDEKIGGFYLNTIDILAYKDTIQQTGYEMLTSNNDVPMSSKSAFKVKMKKGEKIDFNLVFLVEDKFINDKNVDFYLDINDRGASPGSDDENKCIVKLDYVR
;
A
#
# COMPACT_ATOMS: atom_id res chain seq x y z
N LYS A 1 15.17 -4.04 -5.74
CA LYS A 1 15.03 -4.20 -7.22
C LYS A 1 13.87 -3.34 -7.73
N VAL A 2 13.89 -2.86 -8.99
CA VAL A 2 12.73 -2.19 -9.61
C VAL A 2 12.06 -3.18 -10.57
N VAL A 3 10.75 -3.37 -10.43
CA VAL A 3 9.93 -4.26 -11.27
C VAL A 3 8.68 -3.54 -11.76
N THR A 4 7.92 -4.16 -12.65
CA THR A 4 6.68 -3.61 -13.23
C THR A 4 5.44 -4.21 -12.56
N GLN A 5 4.29 -3.57 -12.73
CA GLN A 5 3.02 -4.02 -12.17
C GLN A 5 2.65 -5.46 -12.56
N ASN A 6 3.03 -5.90 -13.76
CA ASN A 6 2.68 -7.22 -14.31
C ASN A 6 3.63 -8.33 -13.85
N ASP A 7 4.70 -8.00 -13.13
CA ASP A 7 5.63 -8.97 -12.60
C ASP A 7 5.08 -9.64 -11.33
N ILE A 8 5.45 -10.90 -11.12
CA ILE A 8 5.24 -11.57 -9.83
C ILE A 8 6.29 -11.04 -8.85
N ILE A 9 5.84 -10.45 -7.74
CA ILE A 9 6.74 -9.95 -6.71
C ILE A 9 6.81 -10.97 -5.59
N GLU A 10 8.01 -11.49 -5.34
CA GLU A 10 8.27 -12.40 -4.20
C GLU A 10 9.25 -11.76 -3.23
N THR A 11 8.93 -11.96 -1.95
CA THR A 11 9.72 -11.65 -0.75
C THR A 11 10.02 -12.97 -0.02
N ALA A 12 10.61 -12.92 1.18
CA ALA A 12 10.87 -14.15 1.93
C ALA A 12 9.57 -14.85 2.38
N TYR A 13 8.53 -14.08 2.68
CA TYR A 13 7.29 -14.60 3.27
C TYR A 13 6.07 -14.51 2.38
N ASN A 14 6.08 -13.65 1.37
CA ASN A 14 4.88 -13.31 0.60
C ASN A 14 5.15 -13.22 -0.90
N ARG A 15 4.11 -13.56 -1.68
CA ARG A 15 4.01 -13.28 -3.11
C ARG A 15 2.88 -12.28 -3.34
N TYR A 16 3.16 -11.25 -4.13
CA TYR A 16 2.23 -10.18 -4.48
C TYR A 16 1.97 -10.18 -5.99
N THR A 17 0.71 -9.96 -6.35
CA THR A 17 0.30 -9.58 -7.70
C THR A 17 -0.45 -8.26 -7.61
N ILE A 18 -0.12 -7.29 -8.46
CA ILE A 18 -0.84 -6.01 -8.51
C ILE A 18 -1.89 -6.09 -9.61
N ASN A 19 -3.16 -6.03 -9.23
CA ASN A 19 -4.27 -6.29 -10.14
C ASN A 19 -4.80 -5.03 -10.81
N LYS A 20 -5.03 -3.98 -10.01
CA LYS A 20 -5.63 -2.73 -10.48
C LYS A 20 -5.22 -1.56 -9.61
N VAL A 21 -5.10 -0.40 -10.24
CA VAL A 21 -4.93 0.89 -9.56
C VAL A 21 -6.12 1.79 -9.91
N SER A 22 -6.60 2.55 -8.93
CA SER A 22 -7.69 3.51 -9.12
C SER A 22 -7.61 4.64 -8.10
N THR A 23 -8.34 5.73 -8.35
CA THR A 23 -8.49 6.83 -7.40
C THR A 23 -9.95 7.11 -7.09
N SER A 24 -10.21 7.71 -5.93
CA SER A 24 -11.56 8.09 -5.50
C SER A 24 -11.51 9.30 -4.57
N LYS A 25 -12.55 10.15 -4.62
CA LYS A 25 -12.79 11.16 -3.58
C LYS A 25 -13.52 10.60 -2.36
N LYS A 26 -14.22 9.49 -2.52
CA LYS A 26 -15.00 8.85 -1.46
C LYS A 26 -14.24 7.65 -0.90
N LEU A 27 -14.20 7.51 0.42
CA LEU A 27 -13.60 6.35 1.04
C LEU A 27 -14.37 5.07 0.69
N GLY A 28 -15.70 5.13 0.70
CA GLY A 28 -16.53 3.93 0.52
C GLY A 28 -16.61 3.12 1.81
N ASP A 29 -16.62 1.80 1.71
CA ASP A 29 -16.83 0.89 2.85
C ASP A 29 -15.55 0.56 3.64
N PHE A 30 -14.45 1.30 3.42
CA PHE A 30 -13.21 1.08 4.17
C PHE A 30 -13.30 1.70 5.56
N ASN A 31 -12.81 0.95 6.56
CA ASN A 31 -12.74 1.43 7.94
C ASN A 31 -11.60 2.43 8.09
N TYR A 32 -11.84 3.58 8.70
CA TYR A 32 -10.82 4.59 8.97
C TYR A 32 -10.96 5.08 10.41
N SER A 33 -9.84 5.27 11.12
CA SER A 33 -9.86 5.78 12.52
C SER A 33 -8.90 6.92 12.81
N ASP A 34 -8.12 7.35 11.81
CA ASP A 34 -7.18 8.45 12.02
C ASP A 34 -7.85 9.79 11.72
N ASP A 35 -7.25 10.89 12.16
CA ASP A 35 -7.72 12.24 11.88
C ASP A 35 -6.63 12.97 11.09
N LEU A 36 -6.32 12.48 9.87
CA LEU A 36 -5.25 13.02 9.02
C LEU A 36 -5.57 14.42 8.46
N GLY A 37 -6.64 15.07 8.92
CA GLY A 37 -7.00 16.45 8.59
C GLY A 37 -7.44 16.72 7.15
N HIS A 38 -7.26 15.77 6.23
CA HIS A 38 -7.58 15.89 4.80
C HIS A 38 -8.82 15.09 4.40
N VAL A 39 -9.68 14.79 5.36
CA VAL A 39 -10.98 14.15 5.14
C VAL A 39 -12.09 14.95 5.80
N ASP A 40 -13.27 15.01 5.18
CA ASP A 40 -14.45 15.61 5.80
C ASP A 40 -15.11 14.67 6.83
N LYS A 41 -16.15 15.17 7.50
CA LYS A 41 -16.93 14.41 8.49
C LYS A 41 -17.58 13.13 7.96
N ASP A 42 -17.73 13.00 6.64
CA ASP A 42 -18.32 11.85 5.97
C ASP A 42 -17.23 10.90 5.41
N GLY A 43 -15.95 11.19 5.69
CA GLY A 43 -14.81 10.41 5.23
C GLY A 43 -14.50 10.61 3.75
N ASN A 44 -14.86 11.74 3.14
CA ASN A 44 -14.42 12.05 1.78
C ASN A 44 -13.11 12.83 1.81
N ALA A 45 -12.21 12.54 0.89
CA ALA A 45 -10.96 13.27 0.75
C ALA A 45 -11.22 14.72 0.30
N ILE A 46 -10.63 15.68 1.02
CA ILE A 46 -10.74 17.12 0.79
C ILE A 46 -9.35 17.76 0.65
N ASP A 47 -9.28 19.09 0.58
CA ASP A 47 -8.02 19.86 0.59
C ASP A 47 -6.99 19.47 -0.48
N GLY A 48 -7.48 19.04 -1.64
CA GLY A 48 -6.63 18.62 -2.75
C GLY A 48 -6.00 17.24 -2.54
N TYR A 49 -6.64 16.35 -1.79
CA TYR A 49 -6.27 14.94 -1.67
C TYR A 49 -7.31 14.02 -2.29
N SER A 50 -6.88 12.85 -2.73
CA SER A 50 -7.75 11.74 -3.13
C SER A 50 -7.24 10.43 -2.56
N TYR A 51 -8.14 9.47 -2.41
CA TYR A 51 -7.76 8.09 -2.15
C TYR A 51 -7.10 7.51 -3.38
N PHE A 52 -5.90 6.98 -3.22
CA PHE A 52 -5.21 6.17 -4.19
C PHE A 52 -5.31 4.71 -3.74
N ILE A 53 -5.92 3.87 -4.56
CA ILE A 53 -6.34 2.52 -4.20
C ILE A 53 -5.62 1.53 -5.11
N VAL A 54 -4.85 0.64 -4.51
CA VAL A 54 -4.14 -0.43 -5.21
C VAL A 54 -4.73 -1.77 -4.80
N ASN A 55 -5.40 -2.44 -5.73
CA ASN A 55 -5.88 -3.81 -5.53
C ASN A 55 -4.73 -4.79 -5.78
N ILE A 56 -4.47 -5.64 -4.79
CA ILE A 56 -3.44 -6.68 -4.83
C ILE A 56 -4.03 -8.03 -4.47
N SER A 57 -3.39 -9.10 -4.95
CA SER A 57 -3.52 -10.44 -4.40
C SER A 57 -2.25 -10.76 -3.60
N LEU A 58 -2.43 -11.17 -2.35
CA LEU A 58 -1.36 -11.58 -1.45
C LEU A 58 -1.43 -13.08 -1.21
N GLU A 59 -0.33 -13.79 -1.46
CA GLU A 59 -0.16 -15.20 -1.12
C GLU A 59 0.91 -15.34 -0.03
N CYS A 60 0.57 -16.03 1.06
CA CYS A 60 1.54 -16.35 2.12
C CYS A 60 2.40 -17.55 1.69
N LEU A 61 3.68 -17.30 1.41
CA LEU A 61 4.68 -18.33 1.08
C LEU A 61 5.25 -18.99 2.34
N ASP A 62 5.41 -18.20 3.40
CA ASP A 62 5.79 -18.69 4.72
C ASP A 62 5.33 -17.71 5.82
N VAL A 63 5.42 -18.14 7.07
CA VAL A 63 5.04 -17.30 8.23
C VAL A 63 6.31 -16.89 8.97
N ASP A 64 6.52 -15.58 9.15
CA ASP A 64 7.53 -15.10 10.09
C ASP A 64 7.13 -15.55 11.51
N GLU A 65 7.88 -16.48 12.10
CA GLU A 65 7.60 -17.03 13.43
C GLU A 65 7.73 -15.99 14.56
N LYS A 66 8.51 -14.92 14.37
CA LYS A 66 8.69 -13.88 15.39
C LYS A 66 7.49 -12.94 15.42
N ILE A 67 7.02 -12.55 14.25
CA ILE A 67 5.89 -11.61 14.13
C ILE A 67 4.56 -12.37 14.13
N GLY A 68 4.51 -13.59 13.59
CA GLY A 68 3.32 -14.42 13.45
C GLY A 68 2.29 -13.84 12.46
N GLY A 69 2.76 -13.13 11.44
CA GLY A 69 1.94 -12.49 10.40
C GLY A 69 2.70 -11.42 9.63
N PHE A 70 1.99 -10.70 8.77
CA PHE A 70 2.51 -9.59 7.96
C PHE A 70 1.72 -8.31 8.26
N TYR A 71 2.34 -7.15 8.16
CA TYR A 71 1.67 -5.87 8.35
C TYR A 71 1.50 -5.18 7.01
N LEU A 72 0.26 -4.95 6.56
CA LEU A 72 0.03 -4.31 5.25
C LEU A 72 0.64 -2.90 5.17
N ASN A 73 0.71 -2.19 6.29
CA ASN A 73 1.26 -0.83 6.35
C ASN A 73 2.78 -0.77 6.37
N THR A 74 3.46 -1.88 6.06
CA THR A 74 4.87 -1.86 5.63
C THR A 74 5.01 -1.55 4.14
N ILE A 75 3.89 -1.54 3.41
CA ILE A 75 3.83 -1.14 2.01
C ILE A 75 3.50 0.35 1.94
N ASP A 76 4.40 1.10 1.34
CA ASP A 76 4.23 2.53 1.09
C ASP A 76 4.01 2.77 -0.40
N ILE A 77 3.34 3.88 -0.72
CA ILE A 77 3.31 4.40 -2.10
C ILE A 77 4.23 5.59 -2.24
N LEU A 78 5.10 5.54 -3.25
CA LEU A 78 6.09 6.57 -3.55
C LEU A 78 5.72 7.29 -4.85
N ALA A 79 5.84 8.61 -4.85
CA ALA A 79 5.68 9.43 -6.06
C ALA A 79 7.04 9.90 -6.54
N TYR A 80 7.35 9.64 -7.81
CA TYR A 80 8.61 10.03 -8.46
C TYR A 80 8.34 10.93 -9.65
N LYS A 81 9.24 11.87 -9.88
CA LYS A 81 9.33 12.62 -11.13
C LYS A 81 10.70 12.35 -11.72
N ASP A 82 10.72 11.77 -12.91
CA ASP A 82 11.92 11.18 -13.51
C ASP A 82 12.57 10.17 -12.54
N THR A 83 13.75 10.47 -12.02
CA THR A 83 14.48 9.62 -11.05
C THR A 83 14.46 10.17 -9.62
N ILE A 84 13.76 11.27 -9.37
CA ILE A 84 13.75 11.97 -8.08
C ILE A 84 12.45 11.68 -7.34
N GLN A 85 12.57 11.07 -6.16
CA GLN A 85 11.44 10.88 -5.26
C GLN A 85 10.93 12.25 -4.81
N GLN A 86 9.65 12.51 -5.05
CA GLN A 86 9.00 13.74 -4.62
C GLN A 86 8.44 13.58 -3.20
N THR A 87 7.86 12.42 -2.89
CA THR A 87 7.24 12.12 -1.60
C THR A 87 6.95 10.62 -1.45
N GLY A 88 6.51 10.21 -0.27
CA GLY A 88 5.97 8.88 0.03
C GLY A 88 4.79 8.97 1.00
N TYR A 89 3.88 7.99 0.95
CA TYR A 89 2.67 7.95 1.77
C TYR A 89 2.53 6.58 2.43
N GLU A 90 2.37 6.58 3.76
CA GLU A 90 2.00 5.39 4.52
C GLU A 90 0.58 4.96 4.14
N MET A 91 0.31 3.66 4.23
CA MET A 91 -1.03 3.14 3.99
C MET A 91 -2.04 3.62 5.04
N LEU A 92 -3.18 4.11 4.56
CA LEU A 92 -4.28 4.65 5.36
C LEU A 92 -5.17 3.55 5.95
N THR A 93 -5.57 2.62 5.10
CA THR A 93 -6.51 1.55 5.44
C THR A 93 -6.49 0.44 4.38
N SER A 94 -7.21 -0.63 4.65
CA SER A 94 -7.53 -1.70 3.70
C SER A 94 -8.89 -2.33 4.03
N ASN A 95 -9.34 -3.28 3.21
CA ASN A 95 -10.50 -4.16 3.51
C ASN A 95 -10.15 -5.26 4.54
N ASN A 96 -9.38 -4.93 5.58
CA ASN A 96 -9.18 -5.85 6.70
C ASN A 96 -10.48 -6.01 7.50
N ASP A 97 -10.74 -7.25 7.95
CA ASP A 97 -11.93 -7.59 8.76
C ASP A 97 -11.90 -6.95 10.16
N VAL A 98 -10.73 -6.48 10.59
CA VAL A 98 -10.56 -5.82 11.89
C VAL A 98 -10.82 -4.31 11.75
N PRO A 99 -11.58 -3.69 12.68
CA PRO A 99 -11.71 -2.24 12.72
C PRO A 99 -10.34 -1.60 12.82
N MET A 100 -10.10 -0.59 11.97
CA MET A 100 -8.81 0.07 11.83
C MET A 100 -8.47 1.01 12.99
N SER A 101 -8.54 0.57 14.25
CA SER A 101 -8.40 1.41 15.46
C SER A 101 -6.97 1.69 15.91
N SER A 102 -5.96 1.06 15.28
CA SER A 102 -4.54 1.26 15.57
C SER A 102 -3.67 0.70 14.44
N LYS A 103 -2.36 1.03 14.42
CA LYS A 103 -1.41 0.43 13.47
C LYS A 103 -1.36 -1.11 13.54
N SER A 104 -1.72 -1.70 14.68
CA SER A 104 -1.81 -3.16 14.83
C SER A 104 -2.92 -3.80 14.01
N ALA A 105 -3.94 -3.04 13.60
CA ALA A 105 -5.05 -3.53 12.77
C ALA A 105 -4.62 -3.84 11.32
N PHE A 106 -3.44 -3.38 10.89
CA PHE A 106 -2.86 -3.76 9.61
C PHE A 106 -2.24 -5.16 9.61
N LYS A 107 -2.15 -5.82 10.78
CA LYS A 107 -1.62 -7.16 10.87
C LYS A 107 -2.57 -8.17 10.24
N VAL A 108 -2.08 -8.82 9.20
CA VAL A 108 -2.72 -9.93 8.53
C VAL A 108 -2.09 -11.23 9.01
N LYS A 109 -2.93 -12.18 9.41
CA LYS A 109 -2.51 -13.53 9.81
C LYS A 109 -3.04 -14.50 8.76
N MET A 110 -2.12 -15.09 8.00
CA MET A 110 -2.42 -16.07 6.95
C MET A 110 -1.69 -17.37 7.23
N LYS A 111 -2.26 -18.48 6.75
CA LYS A 111 -1.57 -19.76 6.70
C LYS A 111 -0.75 -19.85 5.42
N LYS A 112 0.35 -20.60 5.46
CA LYS A 112 1.13 -20.92 4.26
C LYS A 112 0.23 -21.49 3.16
N GLY A 113 0.32 -20.89 1.97
CA GLY A 113 -0.49 -21.19 0.78
C GLY A 113 -1.83 -20.44 0.70
N GLU A 114 -2.24 -19.71 1.74
CA GLU A 114 -3.45 -18.90 1.72
C GLU A 114 -3.29 -17.69 0.79
N LYS A 115 -4.39 -17.30 0.14
CA LYS A 115 -4.46 -16.18 -0.81
C LYS A 115 -5.62 -15.29 -0.47
N ILE A 116 -5.36 -13.99 -0.33
CA ILE A 116 -6.37 -12.97 0.00
C ILE A 116 -6.15 -11.75 -0.89
N ASP A 117 -7.24 -11.17 -1.36
CA ASP A 117 -7.23 -9.91 -2.10
C ASP A 117 -7.40 -8.72 -1.14
N PHE A 118 -6.54 -7.73 -1.31
CA PHE A 118 -6.57 -6.49 -0.55
C PHE A 118 -6.67 -5.28 -1.47
N ASN A 119 -7.43 -4.28 -1.03
CA ASN A 119 -7.31 -2.91 -1.50
C ASN A 119 -6.44 -2.17 -0.51
N LEU A 120 -5.23 -1.79 -0.93
CA LEU A 120 -4.35 -0.91 -0.19
C LEU A 120 -4.78 0.52 -0.48
N VAL A 121 -5.19 1.26 0.54
CA VAL A 121 -5.74 2.61 0.38
C VAL A 121 -4.76 3.61 0.98
N PHE A 122 -4.42 4.63 0.19
CA PHE A 122 -3.52 5.73 0.56
C PHE A 122 -4.24 7.06 0.37
N LEU A 123 -3.89 8.08 1.16
CA LEU A 123 -4.39 9.44 0.97
C LEU A 123 -3.31 10.29 0.31
N VAL A 124 -3.46 10.59 -0.98
CA VAL A 124 -2.40 11.16 -1.83
C VAL A 124 -2.84 12.51 -2.37
N GLU A 125 -1.90 13.45 -2.48
CA GLU A 125 -2.19 14.79 -3.03
C GLU A 125 -2.54 14.74 -4.52
N ASP A 126 -3.63 15.40 -4.89
CA ASP A 126 -4.15 15.53 -6.25
C ASP A 126 -3.11 16.11 -7.21
N LYS A 127 -2.20 16.97 -6.72
CA LYS A 127 -1.14 17.56 -7.55
C LYS A 127 -0.23 16.51 -8.16
N PHE A 128 0.00 15.39 -7.46
CA PHE A 128 0.81 14.27 -7.97
C PHE A 128 -0.04 13.30 -8.80
N ILE A 129 -1.26 13.01 -8.35
CA ILE A 129 -2.20 12.15 -9.08
C ILE A 129 -2.41 12.70 -10.50
N ASN A 130 -2.58 14.02 -10.63
CA ASN A 130 -2.90 14.66 -11.90
C ASN A 130 -1.67 15.04 -12.76
N ASP A 131 -0.44 15.05 -12.22
CA ASP A 131 0.77 15.38 -13.01
C ASP A 131 1.18 14.17 -13.86
N LYS A 132 1.11 14.32 -15.20
CA LYS A 132 1.49 13.30 -16.19
C LYS A 132 2.94 12.84 -16.13
N ASN A 133 3.81 13.65 -15.51
CA ASN A 133 5.24 13.35 -15.37
C ASN A 133 5.57 12.65 -14.05
N VAL A 134 4.56 12.39 -13.20
CA VAL A 134 4.75 11.68 -11.94
C VAL A 134 4.44 10.19 -12.11
N ASP A 135 5.40 9.34 -11.83
CA ASP A 135 5.19 7.91 -11.74
C ASP A 135 4.94 7.50 -10.29
N PHE A 136 4.06 6.53 -10.07
CA PHE A 136 3.79 5.95 -8.75
C PHE A 136 4.41 4.57 -8.63
N TYR A 137 4.93 4.28 -7.44
CA TYR A 137 5.57 3.01 -7.12
C TYR A 137 5.09 2.48 -5.77
N LEU A 138 4.98 1.16 -5.62
CA LEU A 138 4.90 0.55 -4.29
C LEU A 138 6.30 0.21 -3.79
N ASP A 139 6.59 0.56 -2.53
CA ASP A 139 7.76 0.06 -1.79
C ASP A 139 7.31 -1.11 -0.93
N ILE A 140 7.75 -2.33 -1.30
CA ILE A 140 7.41 -3.58 -0.61
C ILE A 140 8.68 -4.13 0.03
N ASN A 141 8.63 -4.46 1.31
CA ASN A 141 9.69 -5.14 2.05
C ASN A 141 9.13 -5.94 3.23
N ASP A 142 9.92 -6.84 3.80
CA ASP A 142 9.49 -7.74 4.89
C ASP A 142 9.70 -7.11 6.28
N ARG A 143 10.49 -6.03 6.40
CA ARG A 143 10.86 -5.44 7.69
C ARG A 143 10.03 -4.22 8.12
N GLY A 144 9.22 -3.66 7.22
CA GLY A 144 8.56 -2.38 7.43
C GLY A 144 9.51 -1.29 7.89
N ALA A 145 9.08 -0.54 8.90
CA ALA A 145 9.87 0.53 9.53
C ALA A 145 10.93 0.03 10.54
N SER A 146 11.20 -1.29 10.62
CA SER A 146 12.20 -1.81 11.56
C SER A 146 13.61 -1.32 11.21
N PRO A 147 14.45 -0.93 12.20
CA PRO A 147 15.81 -0.48 11.93
C PRO A 147 16.67 -1.59 11.30
N GLY A 148 17.29 -1.27 10.16
CA GLY A 148 18.13 -2.16 9.36
C GLY A 148 17.69 -2.14 7.90
N SER A 149 18.60 -2.35 6.96
CA SER A 149 18.20 -2.49 5.55
C SER A 149 17.71 -3.91 5.28
N ASP A 150 16.61 -4.02 4.54
CA ASP A 150 16.07 -5.27 3.96
C ASP A 150 16.29 -5.25 2.44
N ASP A 151 17.53 -4.95 2.03
CA ASP A 151 17.84 -4.69 0.62
C ASP A 151 17.60 -5.94 -0.27
N GLU A 152 17.63 -7.14 0.34
CA GLU A 152 17.42 -8.41 -0.34
C GLU A 152 15.95 -8.63 -0.74
N ASN A 153 15.00 -8.32 0.15
CA ASN A 153 13.56 -8.50 -0.10
C ASN A 153 12.88 -7.22 -0.60
N LYS A 154 13.58 -6.08 -0.54
CA LYS A 154 13.05 -4.80 -1.01
C LYS A 154 12.74 -4.80 -2.51
N CYS A 155 11.49 -4.52 -2.83
CA CYS A 155 10.97 -4.40 -4.18
C CYS A 155 10.29 -3.05 -4.38
N ILE A 156 10.71 -2.32 -5.40
CA ILE A 156 10.06 -1.10 -5.87
C ILE A 156 9.26 -1.46 -7.12
N VAL A 157 7.93 -1.39 -7.05
CA VAL A 157 7.04 -1.83 -8.13
C VAL A 157 6.48 -0.62 -8.84
N LYS A 158 6.83 -0.40 -10.11
CA LYS A 158 6.21 0.67 -10.93
C LYS A 158 4.76 0.32 -11.21
N LEU A 159 3.86 1.24 -10.87
CA LEU A 159 2.42 1.09 -11.11
C LEU A 159 2.02 1.63 -12.48
N ASP A 160 1.15 0.89 -13.17
CA ASP A 160 0.56 1.29 -14.45
C ASP A 160 -0.68 2.18 -14.19
N TYR A 161 -0.45 3.31 -13.50
CA TYR A 161 -1.52 4.22 -13.14
C TYR A 161 -1.97 5.07 -14.33
N VAL A 162 -3.25 4.92 -14.71
CA VAL A 162 -3.92 5.74 -15.73
C VAL A 162 -4.72 6.83 -15.02
N ARG A 163 -4.45 8.08 -15.41
CA ARG A 163 -5.10 9.29 -14.88
C ARG A 163 -6.46 9.51 -15.50
#